data_AF-A0A4Q3RUA3-F1
#
_entry.id   AF-A0A4Q3RUA3-F1
#
_cell.length_a   1.000
_cell.length_b   1.000
_cell.length_c   1.000
_cell.angle_alpha   90.00
_cell.angle_beta   90.00
_cell.angle_gamma   90.00
#
_symmetry.space_group_name_H-M   'P 1'
#
loop_
_entity.id
_entity.type
_entity.pdbx_description
1 polymer ?
#
loop_
_entity_poly.entity_id
_entity_poly.type
_entity_poly.pdbx_seq_one_letter_code
_entity_poly.pdbx_strand_id
1 'polypeptide(L)'
;MKFFSAISSLLICTAIFTNAYAQKQLSEGSLQYDISITSSKAETPIANSLNGATLSVFLKPTASRTEMKSTLGSESTIFDNRLGTGFILKEYSGQKLMISMDAGNWAEKNKTYENLEFTVGGESVKIGEYNCKKAIA
;
A
#
# COMPACT_ATOMS: atom_id res chain seq x y z
N MET A 1 -45.01 36.03 -8.24
CA MET A 1 -44.69 34.62 -7.87
C MET A 1 -44.14 33.75 -9.01
N LYS A 2 -44.40 34.03 -10.30
CA LYS A 2 -43.89 33.19 -11.41
C LYS A 2 -42.38 33.37 -11.71
N PHE A 3 -41.83 34.57 -11.49
CA PHE A 3 -40.40 34.86 -11.68
C PHE A 3 -39.49 34.16 -10.66
N PHE A 4 -39.92 34.07 -9.40
CA PHE A 4 -39.16 33.35 -8.36
C PHE A 4 -39.14 31.83 -8.59
N SER A 5 -40.24 31.28 -9.12
CA SER A 5 -40.33 29.86 -9.51
C SER A 5 -39.42 29.52 -10.69
N ALA A 6 -39.28 30.43 -11.67
CA ALA A 6 -38.40 30.22 -12.82
C ALA A 6 -36.91 30.27 -12.44
N ILE A 7 -36.53 31.16 -11.51
CA ILE A 7 -35.15 31.25 -10.98
C ILE A 7 -34.81 30.01 -10.15
N SER A 8 -35.74 29.53 -9.31
CA SER A 8 -35.56 28.29 -8.56
C SER A 8 -35.42 27.07 -9.47
N SER A 9 -36.12 27.04 -10.61
CA SER A 9 -36.03 25.93 -11.58
C SER A 9 -34.72 25.95 -12.39
N LEU A 10 -34.16 27.14 -12.66
CA LEU A 10 -32.88 27.28 -13.37
C LEU A 10 -31.67 26.91 -12.49
N LEU A 11 -31.75 27.15 -11.19
CA LEU A 11 -30.71 26.78 -10.21
C LEU A 11 -30.62 25.26 -10.01
N ILE A 12 -31.73 24.54 -10.14
CA ILE A 12 -31.79 23.08 -9.99
C ILE A 12 -31.22 22.37 -11.23
N CYS A 13 -31.41 22.90 -12.44
CA CYS A 13 -30.87 22.31 -13.67
C CYS A 13 -29.34 22.43 -13.81
N THR A 14 -28.70 23.40 -13.15
CA THR A 14 -27.24 23.59 -13.21
C THR A 14 -26.47 22.65 -12.30
N ALA A 15 -27.12 22.02 -11.32
CA ALA A 15 -26.49 21.06 -10.40
C ALA A 15 -26.29 19.65 -10.99
N ILE A 16 -26.91 19.33 -12.13
CA ILE A 16 -26.97 17.95 -12.68
C ILE A 16 -25.78 17.64 -13.61
N PHE A 17 -24.99 18.65 -14.01
CA PHE A 17 -23.88 18.49 -14.96
C PHE A 17 -22.48 18.52 -14.35
N THR A 18 -22.36 18.40 -13.03
CA THR A 18 -21.05 18.18 -12.42
C THR A 18 -20.60 16.75 -12.73
N ASN A 19 -19.73 16.60 -13.74
CA ASN A 19 -18.98 15.37 -13.93
C ASN A 19 -18.16 15.12 -12.66
N ALA A 20 -18.66 14.24 -11.81
CA ALA A 20 -17.93 13.76 -10.66
C ALA A 20 -16.74 12.94 -11.16
N TYR A 21 -15.56 13.53 -11.18
CA TYR A 21 -14.32 12.78 -11.37
C TYR A 21 -14.08 11.95 -10.10
N ALA A 22 -14.71 10.78 -10.03
CA ALA A 22 -14.39 9.80 -9.00
C ALA A 22 -12.96 9.30 -9.24
N GLN A 23 -12.11 9.36 -8.23
CA GLN A 23 -10.78 8.77 -8.30
C GLN A 23 -10.93 7.26 -8.54
N LYS A 24 -10.32 6.76 -9.62
CA LYS A 24 -10.29 5.31 -9.90
C LYS A 24 -9.64 4.62 -8.70
N GLN A 25 -10.43 3.84 -7.96
CA GLN A 25 -9.91 3.03 -6.87
C GLN A 25 -8.96 1.98 -7.43
N LEU A 26 -7.89 1.69 -6.68
CA LEU A 26 -6.94 0.65 -7.05
C LEU A 26 -7.66 -0.71 -7.07
N SER A 27 -7.82 -1.30 -8.25
CA SER A 27 -8.44 -2.63 -8.40
C SER A 27 -7.48 -3.75 -8.00
N GLU A 28 -6.26 -3.66 -8.51
CA GLU A 28 -5.13 -4.48 -8.13
C GLU A 28 -3.84 -3.78 -8.56
N GLY A 29 -2.74 -4.11 -7.91
CA GLY A 29 -1.43 -3.60 -8.28
C GLY A 29 -0.31 -4.39 -7.64
N SER A 30 0.86 -4.33 -8.26
CA SER A 30 2.11 -4.83 -7.69
C SER A 30 3.18 -3.74 -7.67
N LEU A 31 4.00 -3.76 -6.63
CA LEU A 31 5.18 -2.92 -6.47
C LEU A 31 6.37 -3.84 -6.29
N GLN A 32 7.43 -3.62 -7.06
CA GLN A 32 8.67 -4.37 -6.96
C GLN A 32 9.78 -3.44 -6.50
N TYR A 33 10.47 -3.84 -5.44
CA TYR A 33 11.59 -3.12 -4.88
C TYR A 33 12.84 -4.02 -4.87
N ASP A 34 13.96 -3.44 -5.28
CA ASP A 34 15.29 -4.00 -5.08
C ASP A 34 15.95 -3.26 -3.91
N ILE A 35 16.37 -3.99 -2.88
CA ILE A 35 16.90 -3.43 -1.64
C ILE A 35 18.43 -3.38 -1.73
N SER A 36 18.98 -2.18 -1.58
CA SER A 36 20.42 -1.96 -1.45
C SER A 36 20.74 -1.26 -0.13
N ILE A 37 21.67 -1.81 0.65
CA ILE A 37 22.07 -1.25 1.94
C ILE A 37 23.39 -0.49 1.77
N THR A 38 23.32 0.83 1.81
CA THR A 38 24.47 1.75 1.72
C THR A 38 24.74 2.37 3.09
N SER A 39 25.45 1.66 3.95
CA SER A 39 25.83 2.13 5.29
C SER A 39 27.33 1.94 5.53
N SER A 40 27.93 2.80 6.35
CA SER A 40 29.30 2.61 6.87
C SER A 40 29.44 1.35 7.74
N LYS A 41 28.32 0.72 8.15
CA LYS A 41 28.26 -0.59 8.84
C LYS A 41 27.73 -1.71 7.93
N ALA A 42 27.78 -1.54 6.61
CA ALA A 42 27.26 -2.52 5.64
C ALA A 42 27.91 -3.91 5.80
N GLU A 43 29.09 -4.02 6.39
CA GLU A 43 29.80 -5.29 6.57
C GLU A 43 29.26 -6.18 7.69
N THR A 44 28.24 -5.76 8.45
CA THR A 44 27.63 -6.69 9.40
C THR A 44 27.01 -7.89 8.67
N PRO A 45 27.15 -9.13 9.18
CA PRO A 45 26.63 -10.33 8.50
C PRO A 45 25.14 -10.24 8.13
N ILE A 46 24.34 -9.60 8.98
CA ILE A 46 22.90 -9.40 8.76
C ILE A 46 22.66 -8.40 7.62
N ALA A 47 23.36 -7.26 7.60
CA ALA A 47 23.25 -6.28 6.51
C ALA A 47 23.65 -6.90 5.17
N ASN A 48 24.74 -7.67 5.12
CA ASN A 48 25.15 -8.39 3.92
C ASN A 48 24.09 -9.40 3.45
N SER A 49 23.40 -10.08 4.38
CA SER A 49 22.40 -11.07 4.01
C SER A 49 21.10 -10.47 3.44
N LEU A 50 20.80 -9.21 3.79
CA LEU A 50 19.63 -8.46 3.31
C LEU A 50 19.96 -7.56 2.10
N ASN A 51 21.23 -7.27 1.84
CA ASN A 51 21.64 -6.50 0.68
C ASN A 51 21.39 -7.31 -0.61
N GLY A 52 20.74 -6.71 -1.61
CA GLY A 52 20.27 -7.40 -2.80
C GLY A 52 18.99 -8.21 -2.60
N ALA A 53 18.32 -8.07 -1.45
CA ALA A 53 16.99 -8.64 -1.25
C ALA A 53 15.97 -7.95 -2.18
N THR A 54 14.94 -8.69 -2.56
CA THR A 54 13.79 -8.15 -3.29
C THR A 54 12.57 -8.13 -2.40
N LEU A 55 11.76 -7.09 -2.53
CA LEU A 55 10.44 -6.99 -1.91
C LEU A 55 9.38 -6.79 -2.99
N SER A 56 8.46 -7.73 -3.10
CA SER A 56 7.26 -7.62 -3.92
C SER A 56 6.07 -7.32 -3.01
N VAL A 57 5.29 -6.31 -3.34
CA VAL A 57 4.05 -5.96 -2.65
C VAL A 57 2.92 -6.12 -3.65
N PHE A 58 1.89 -6.86 -3.27
CA PHE A 58 0.67 -7.07 -4.05
C PHE A 58 -0.51 -6.53 -3.27
N LEU A 59 -1.32 -5.71 -3.94
CA LEU A 59 -2.43 -5.01 -3.33
C LEU A 59 -3.71 -5.28 -4.11
N LYS A 60 -4.78 -5.55 -3.36
CA LYS A 60 -6.18 -5.56 -3.77
C LYS A 60 -6.98 -4.76 -2.73
N PRO A 61 -8.19 -4.28 -3.04
CA PRO A 61 -9.00 -3.48 -2.12
C PRO A 61 -9.14 -4.06 -0.70
N THR A 62 -9.23 -5.38 -0.58
CA THR A 62 -9.43 -6.04 0.72
C THR A 62 -8.27 -6.94 1.12
N ALA A 63 -7.23 -7.07 0.32
CA ALA A 63 -6.17 -8.03 0.57
C ALA A 63 -4.80 -7.47 0.21
N SER A 64 -3.82 -7.75 1.06
CA SER A 64 -2.42 -7.41 0.84
C SER A 64 -1.56 -8.65 0.95
N ARG A 65 -0.54 -8.72 0.09
CA ARG A 65 0.53 -9.70 0.21
C ARG A 65 1.86 -9.00 0.04
N THR A 66 2.80 -9.28 0.94
CA THR A 66 4.21 -8.94 0.73
C THR A 66 5.02 -10.21 0.60
N GLU A 67 6.04 -10.17 -0.24
CA GLU A 67 7.02 -11.25 -0.42
C GLU A 67 8.40 -10.63 -0.41
N MET A 68 9.22 -11.00 0.58
CA MET A 68 10.62 -10.63 0.65
C MET A 68 11.47 -11.86 0.39
N LYS A 69 12.44 -11.75 -0.52
CA LYS A 69 13.43 -12.79 -0.79
C LYS A 69 14.83 -12.22 -0.61
N SER A 70 15.64 -12.90 0.18
CA SER A 70 17.02 -12.52 0.49
C SER A 70 17.92 -13.75 0.42
N THR A 71 19.23 -13.57 0.62
CA THR A 71 20.15 -14.71 0.75
C THR A 71 19.94 -15.47 2.05
N LEU A 72 19.42 -14.80 3.09
CA LEU A 72 19.10 -15.41 4.38
C LEU A 72 17.90 -16.38 4.28
N GLY A 73 16.92 -16.04 3.45
CA GLY A 73 15.67 -16.77 3.32
C GLY A 73 14.55 -15.93 2.72
N SER A 74 13.32 -16.41 2.86
CA SER A 74 12.11 -15.74 2.35
C SER A 74 11.07 -15.52 3.45
N GLU A 75 10.32 -14.44 3.30
CA GLU A 75 9.15 -14.13 4.12
C GLU A 75 8.00 -13.74 3.20
N SER A 76 6.81 -14.28 3.45
CA SER A 76 5.57 -13.82 2.82
C SER A 76 4.55 -13.47 3.87
N THR A 77 3.99 -12.27 3.84
CA THR A 77 2.89 -11.89 4.71
C THR A 77 1.63 -11.72 3.89
N ILE A 78 0.55 -12.42 4.23
CA ILE A 78 -0.75 -12.33 3.56
C ILE A 78 -1.78 -11.88 4.59
N PHE A 79 -2.64 -10.93 4.24
CA PHE A 79 -3.74 -10.50 5.09
C PHE A 79 -4.98 -10.16 4.25
N ASP A 80 -6.16 -10.69 4.64
CA ASP A 80 -7.47 -10.32 4.11
C ASP A 80 -8.21 -9.46 5.14
N ASN A 81 -8.32 -8.16 4.86
CA ASN A 81 -8.95 -7.18 5.73
C ASN A 81 -10.47 -7.37 5.85
N ARG A 82 -11.12 -8.02 4.88
CA ARG A 82 -12.55 -8.32 4.95
C ARG A 82 -12.83 -9.47 5.92
N LEU A 83 -11.93 -10.44 5.99
CA LEU A 83 -12.03 -11.57 6.93
C LEU A 83 -11.38 -11.27 8.29
N GLY A 84 -10.48 -10.29 8.35
CA GLY A 84 -9.71 -9.96 9.54
C GLY A 84 -8.69 -11.03 9.89
N THR A 85 -8.22 -11.80 8.91
CA THR A 85 -7.29 -12.92 9.10
C THR A 85 -6.16 -12.89 8.11
N GLY A 86 -5.03 -13.47 8.50
CA GLY A 86 -3.85 -13.59 7.66
C GLY A 86 -2.85 -14.59 8.20
N PHE A 87 -1.70 -14.67 7.54
CA PHE A 87 -0.59 -15.49 7.99
C PHE A 87 0.74 -14.97 7.44
N ILE A 88 1.82 -15.30 8.16
CA ILE A 88 3.20 -15.09 7.73
C ILE A 88 3.82 -16.44 7.45
N LEU A 89 4.38 -16.61 6.25
CA LEU A 89 5.24 -17.72 5.88
C LEU A 89 6.69 -17.28 6.00
N LYS A 90 7.51 -18.08 6.65
CA LYS A 90 8.96 -17.86 6.75
C LYS A 90 9.69 -19.13 6.34
N GLU A 91 10.70 -18.98 5.50
CA GLU A 91 11.64 -20.06 5.16
C GLU A 91 13.07 -19.59 5.38
N TYR A 92 13.72 -20.16 6.40
CA TYR A 92 15.10 -19.85 6.78
C TYR A 92 15.85 -21.14 7.08
N SER A 93 17.03 -21.30 6.49
CA SER A 93 17.90 -22.48 6.72
C SER A 93 17.18 -23.83 6.55
N GLY A 94 16.24 -23.91 5.59
CA GLY A 94 15.44 -25.11 5.29
C GLY A 94 14.27 -25.37 6.25
N GLN A 95 14.08 -24.55 7.29
CA GLN A 95 12.93 -24.62 8.17
C GLN A 95 11.79 -23.76 7.62
N LYS A 96 10.57 -24.30 7.66
CA LYS A 96 9.35 -23.62 7.21
C LYS A 96 8.43 -23.37 8.38
N LEU A 97 8.03 -22.13 8.55
CA LEU A 97 7.13 -21.69 9.61
C LEU A 97 5.94 -20.95 9.01
N MET A 98 4.75 -21.25 9.54
CA MET A 98 3.53 -20.50 9.28
C MET A 98 3.05 -19.93 10.62
N ILE A 99 2.81 -18.62 10.65
CA ILE A 99 2.29 -17.90 11.80
C ILE A 99 0.94 -17.34 11.41
N SER A 100 -0.15 -17.87 11.96
CA SER A 100 -1.49 -17.32 11.77
C SER A 100 -1.65 -16.00 12.50
N MET A 101 -2.45 -15.10 11.93
CA MET A 101 -2.70 -13.75 12.47
C MET A 101 -4.18 -13.41 12.40
N ASP A 102 -4.65 -12.71 13.43
CA ASP A 102 -5.93 -12.00 13.42
C ASP A 102 -5.72 -10.48 13.18
N ALA A 103 -6.83 -9.73 13.17
CA ALA A 103 -6.82 -8.28 13.00
C ALA A 103 -6.04 -7.52 14.08
N GLY A 104 -6.01 -8.04 15.32
CA GLY A 104 -5.25 -7.43 16.42
C GLY A 104 -3.74 -7.60 16.21
N ASN A 105 -3.30 -8.81 15.81
CA ASN A 105 -1.90 -9.06 15.46
C ASN A 105 -1.47 -8.21 14.26
N TRP A 106 -2.35 -8.05 13.27
CA TRP A 106 -2.11 -7.20 12.11
C TRP A 106 -1.95 -5.72 12.48
N ALA A 107 -2.82 -5.20 13.35
CA ALA A 107 -2.73 -3.84 13.85
C ALA A 107 -1.41 -3.60 14.61
N GLU A 108 -1.05 -4.51 15.53
CA GLU A 108 0.19 -4.39 16.31
C GLU A 108 1.43 -4.46 15.40
N LYS A 109 1.45 -5.34 14.39
CA LYS A 109 2.53 -5.41 13.40
C LYS A 109 2.74 -4.08 12.64
N ASN A 110 1.64 -3.38 12.34
CA ASN A 110 1.68 -2.14 11.58
C ASN A 110 1.81 -0.89 12.46
N LYS A 111 1.81 -1.04 13.79
CA LYS A 111 1.92 0.05 14.76
C LYS A 111 3.16 0.92 14.56
N THR A 112 4.26 0.34 14.10
CA THR A 112 5.49 1.08 13.74
C THR A 112 5.25 2.18 12.71
N TYR A 113 4.19 2.06 11.90
CA TYR A 113 3.82 3.02 10.86
C TYR A 113 2.59 3.88 11.24
N GLU A 114 2.03 3.72 12.44
CA GLU A 114 0.76 4.37 12.83
C GLU A 114 0.85 5.90 12.85
N ASN A 115 2.00 6.44 13.24
CA ASN A 115 2.25 7.88 13.31
C ASN A 115 3.08 8.39 12.12
N LEU A 116 3.10 7.66 11.01
CA LEU A 116 3.86 8.04 9.84
C LEU A 116 3.10 9.13 9.07
N GLU A 117 3.58 10.37 9.17
CA GLU A 117 3.00 11.51 8.48
C GLU A 117 3.64 11.67 7.10
N PHE A 118 2.81 11.92 6.09
CA PHE A 118 3.27 12.15 4.73
C PHE A 118 2.97 13.59 4.30
N THR A 119 3.99 14.29 3.81
CA THR A 119 3.80 15.55 3.08
C THR A 119 3.70 15.27 1.60
N VAL A 120 2.53 15.56 1.01
CA VAL A 120 2.28 15.39 -0.43
C VAL A 120 2.86 16.58 -1.20
N GLY A 121 3.77 16.30 -2.13
CA GLY A 121 4.35 17.30 -3.02
C GLY A 121 3.43 17.68 -4.20
N GLY A 122 3.83 18.69 -4.95
CA GLY A 122 3.11 19.14 -6.16
C GLY A 122 3.34 18.27 -7.40
N GLU A 123 4.39 17.46 -7.41
CA GLU A 123 4.75 16.60 -8.55
C GLU A 123 3.74 15.45 -8.71
N SER A 124 3.25 15.26 -9.93
CA SER A 124 2.36 14.16 -10.31
C SER A 124 3.02 13.31 -11.40
N VAL A 125 2.99 11.99 -11.23
CA VAL A 125 3.53 11.01 -12.16
C VAL A 125 2.46 9.97 -12.47
N LYS A 126 2.42 9.49 -13.71
CA LYS A 126 1.51 8.41 -14.10
C LYS A 126 2.20 7.07 -13.90
N ILE A 127 1.63 6.19 -13.07
CA ILE A 127 2.10 4.82 -12.86
C ILE A 127 1.00 3.88 -13.33
N GLY A 128 1.24 3.17 -14.44
CA GLY A 128 0.20 2.42 -15.14
C GLY A 128 -0.95 3.34 -15.59
N GLU A 129 -2.15 3.09 -15.09
CA GLU A 129 -3.36 3.92 -15.36
C GLU A 129 -3.67 4.92 -14.25
N TYR A 130 -2.84 5.00 -13.22
CA TYR A 130 -3.10 5.82 -12.03
C TYR A 130 -2.25 7.09 -12.03
N ASN A 131 -2.87 8.22 -11.68
CA ASN A 131 -2.16 9.46 -11.41
C ASN A 131 -1.71 9.45 -9.95
N CYS A 132 -0.41 9.37 -9.72
CA CYS A 132 0.22 9.30 -8.40
C CYS A 132 0.88 10.64 -8.07
N LYS A 133 0.85 11.03 -6.80
CA LYS A 133 1.61 12.18 -6.28
C LYS A 133 2.80 11.70 -5.49
N LYS A 134 3.90 12.44 -5.58
CA LYS A 134 5.06 12.21 -4.72
C LYS A 134 4.71 12.59 -3.29
N ALA A 135 5.07 11.73 -2.34
CA ALA A 135 4.96 12.01 -0.92
C ALA A 135 6.30 11.73 -0.23
N ILE A 136 6.61 12.50 0.81
CA ILE A 136 7.79 12.34 1.64
C ILE A 136 7.30 12.15 3.08
N ALA A 137 7.84 11.14 3.75
CA ALA A 137 7.65 10.88 5.18
C ALA A 137 8.89 11.30 5.96
#